data_AF-A0A0S4XEB3-F1
#
_entry.id   AF-A0A0S4XEB3-F1
#
_cell.length_a   1.000
_cell.length_b   1.000
_cell.length_c   1.000
_cell.angle_alpha   90.00
_cell.angle_beta   90.00
_cell.angle_gamma   90.00
#
_symmetry.space_group_name_H-M   'P 1'
#
loop_
_entity.id
_entity.type
_entity.pdbx_description
1 polymer ?
#
loop_
_entity_poly.entity_id
_entity_poly.type
_entity_poly.pdbx_seq_one_letter_code
_entity_poly.pdbx_strand_id
1 'polypeptide(L)'
;MTTVAKATGSSLEAVRIFLDSSFGRHFADEVLNALHADQMLAAAIDATAAAWMQRKTNGWLSEIYGIPRNLPHLTAFVAACEIADELSA
;
A
#
# COMPACT_ATOMS: atom_id res chain seq x y z
N MET A 1 7.30 1.55 -7.31
CA MET A 1 6.12 2.33 -7.76
C MET A 1 5.25 1.56 -8.75
N THR A 2 5.79 1.09 -9.88
CA THR A 2 4.99 0.42 -10.93
C THR A 2 4.28 -0.85 -10.47
N THR A 3 4.89 -1.71 -9.64
CA THR A 3 4.23 -2.90 -9.08
C THR A 3 2.99 -2.52 -8.28
N VAL A 4 3.11 -1.55 -7.35
CA VAL A 4 1.99 -1.09 -6.53
C VAL A 4 0.89 -0.48 -7.39
N ALA A 5 1.25 0.41 -8.33
CA ALA A 5 0.27 1.02 -9.24
C ALA A 5 -0.50 -0.03 -10.05
N LYS A 6 0.19 -1.04 -10.58
CA LYS A 6 -0.45 -2.16 -11.30
C LYS A 6 -1.34 -3.00 -10.39
N ALA A 7 -0.89 -3.29 -9.17
CA ALA A 7 -1.63 -4.13 -8.23
C ALA A 7 -2.92 -3.45 -7.72
N THR A 8 -2.89 -2.13 -7.50
CA THR A 8 -4.04 -1.38 -6.99
C THR A 8 -4.90 -0.75 -8.07
N GLY A 9 -4.39 -0.59 -9.29
CA GLY A 9 -5.03 0.19 -10.35
C GLY A 9 -4.96 1.71 -10.13
N SER A 10 -4.14 2.18 -9.19
CA SER A 10 -4.03 3.59 -8.81
C SER A 10 -3.06 4.36 -9.72
N SER A 11 -3.18 5.68 -9.71
CA SER A 11 -2.24 6.58 -10.40
C SER A 11 -0.85 6.51 -9.77
N LEU A 12 0.19 6.91 -10.52
CA LEU A 12 1.56 6.98 -9.97
C LEU A 12 1.68 8.03 -8.86
N GLU A 13 0.86 9.09 -8.90
CA GLU A 13 0.84 10.12 -7.86
C GLU A 13 0.27 9.57 -6.55
N ALA A 14 -0.87 8.87 -6.59
CA ALA A 14 -1.43 8.20 -5.43
C ALA A 14 -0.45 7.21 -4.80
N VAL A 15 0.29 6.46 -5.64
CA VAL A 15 1.34 5.54 -5.17
C VAL A 15 2.52 6.30 -4.56
N ARG A 16 2.89 7.46 -5.08
CA ARG A 16 3.94 8.30 -4.51
C ARG A 16 3.54 8.78 -3.12
N ILE A 17 2.36 9.38 -3.00
CA ILE A 17 1.79 9.84 -1.73
C ILE A 17 1.78 8.70 -0.70
N PHE A 18 1.35 7.50 -1.12
CA PHE A 18 1.41 6.31 -0.27
C PHE A 18 2.84 5.95 0.18
N LEU A 19 3.81 5.93 -0.72
CA LEU A 19 5.20 5.58 -0.40
C LEU A 19 5.87 6.62 0.52
N ASP A 20 5.46 7.88 0.43
CA ASP A 20 5.92 8.96 1.30
C ASP A 20 5.23 8.92 2.68
N SER A 21 4.15 8.16 2.84
CA SER A 21 3.40 8.01 4.10
C SER A 21 4.03 7.03 5.11
N SER A 22 3.52 7.05 6.35
CA SER A 22 3.84 6.03 7.37
C SER A 22 3.47 4.61 6.94
N PHE A 23 2.42 4.42 6.14
CA PHE A 23 2.08 3.10 5.60
C PHE A 23 3.10 2.64 4.56
N GLY A 24 3.63 3.57 3.76
CA GLY A 24 4.72 3.31 2.83
C GLY A 24 5.99 2.81 3.53
N ARG A 25 6.30 3.36 4.71
CA ARG A 25 7.39 2.85 5.57
C ARG A 25 7.16 1.41 6.00
N HIS A 26 5.96 1.07 6.49
CA HIS A 26 5.65 -0.31 6.87
C HIS A 26 5.71 -1.28 5.69
N PHE A 27 5.28 -0.84 4.51
CA PHE A 27 5.45 -1.62 3.28
C PHE A 27 6.94 -1.86 2.97
N ALA A 28 7.77 -0.81 3.06
CA ALA A 28 9.21 -0.92 2.85
C ALA A 28 9.89 -1.83 3.89
N ASP A 29 9.45 -1.80 5.14
CA ASP A 29 9.95 -2.69 6.20
C ASP A 29 9.63 -4.17 5.86
N GLU A 30 8.43 -4.47 5.35
CA GLU A 30 8.11 -5.83 4.89
C GLU A 30 8.90 -6.24 3.64
N VAL A 31 9.17 -5.31 2.71
CA VAL A 31 10.10 -5.56 1.58
C VAL A 31 11.51 -5.86 2.08
N LEU A 32 12.01 -5.12 3.07
CA LEU A 32 13.32 -5.35 3.65
C LEU A 32 13.41 -6.71 4.35
N ASN A 33 12.36 -7.13 5.05
CA ASN A 33 12.29 -8.46 5.63
C ASN A 33 12.34 -9.57 4.57
N ALA A 34 11.67 -9.37 3.43
CA ALA A 34 11.74 -10.28 2.29
C ALA A 34 13.13 -10.33 1.65
N LEU A 35 13.85 -9.20 1.56
CA LEU A 35 15.25 -9.15 1.11
C LEU A 35 16.19 -9.96 2.02
N HIS A 36 15.99 -9.90 3.34
CA HIS A 36 16.78 -10.70 4.29
C HIS A 36 16.55 -12.22 4.14
N ALA A 37 15.50 -12.64 3.44
CA ALA A 37 15.24 -14.03 3.07
C ALA A 37 15.89 -14.42 1.72
N ASP A 38 16.94 -13.71 1.29
CA ASP A 38 17.70 -13.93 0.06
C ASP A 38 16.90 -13.71 -1.24
N GLN A 39 15.80 -12.94 -1.17
CA GLN A 39 15.04 -12.57 -2.36
C GLN A 39 15.69 -11.41 -3.10
N MET A 40 15.69 -11.47 -4.44
CA MET A 40 16.03 -10.30 -5.26
C MET A 40 15.03 -9.16 -5.00
N LEU A 41 15.50 -7.91 -5.00
CA LEU A 41 14.68 -6.73 -4.70
C LEU A 41 13.37 -6.66 -5.47
N ALA A 42 13.39 -6.93 -6.78
CA ALA A 42 12.18 -6.93 -7.59
C ALA A 42 11.16 -8.00 -7.11
N ALA A 43 11.65 -9.20 -6.83
CA ALA A 43 10.82 -10.30 -6.32
C ALA A 43 10.28 -10.01 -4.91
N ALA A 44 11.07 -9.37 -4.05
CA ALA A 44 10.63 -8.95 -2.71
C ALA A 44 9.50 -7.91 -2.78
N ILE A 45 9.60 -6.92 -3.67
CA ILE A 45 8.54 -5.92 -3.89
C ILE A 45 7.27 -6.60 -4.40
N ASP A 46 7.38 -7.48 -5.40
CA ASP A 46 6.22 -8.18 -5.97
C ASP A 46 5.57 -9.12 -4.95
N ALA A 47 6.35 -9.84 -4.15
CA ALA A 47 5.87 -10.73 -3.10
C ALA A 47 5.15 -9.96 -1.98
N THR A 48 5.73 -8.86 -1.49
CA THR A 48 5.11 -8.02 -0.46
C THR A 48 3.83 -7.37 -0.98
N ALA A 49 3.82 -6.86 -2.22
CA ALA A 49 2.62 -6.33 -2.85
C ALA A 49 1.52 -7.39 -2.97
N ALA A 50 1.85 -8.60 -3.41
CA ALA A 50 0.89 -9.71 -3.48
C ALA A 50 0.34 -10.10 -2.10
N ALA A 51 1.20 -10.17 -1.08
CA ALA A 51 0.78 -10.48 0.29
C ALA A 51 -0.18 -9.41 0.84
N TRP A 52 0.10 -8.13 0.59
CA TRP A 52 -0.80 -7.05 1.00
C TRP A 52 -2.10 -7.03 0.19
N MET A 53 -2.08 -7.49 -1.05
CA MET A 53 -3.30 -7.65 -1.84
C MET A 53 -4.19 -8.79 -1.33
N GLN A 54 -3.65 -9.77 -0.61
CA GLN A 54 -4.41 -10.88 -0.02
C GLN A 54 -5.00 -10.56 1.36
N ARG A 55 -4.36 -9.67 2.12
CA ARG A 55 -4.81 -9.24 3.45
C ARG A 55 -5.95 -8.23 3.31
N LYS A 56 -7.00 -8.37 4.14
CA LYS A 56 -8.17 -7.49 4.13
C LYS A 56 -8.17 -6.55 5.32
N THR A 57 -8.59 -5.31 5.10
CA THR A 57 -8.66 -4.32 6.17
C THR A 57 -9.79 -4.61 7.15
N ASN A 58 -9.52 -4.32 8.41
CA ASN A 58 -10.38 -4.55 9.58
C ASN A 58 -11.36 -3.39 9.86
N GLY A 59 -11.49 -2.42 8.94
CA GLY A 59 -12.61 -1.48 8.87
C GLY A 59 -12.38 -0.08 9.44
N TRP A 60 -11.31 0.18 10.18
CA TRP A 60 -11.03 1.51 10.74
C TRP A 60 -10.88 2.62 9.66
N LEU A 61 -10.28 2.28 8.51
CA LEU A 61 -10.19 3.19 7.35
C LEU A 61 -11.57 3.58 6.79
N SER A 62 -12.59 2.75 6.98
CA SER A 62 -13.96 3.06 6.56
C SER A 62 -14.56 4.18 7.38
N GLU A 63 -14.19 4.30 8.65
CA GLU A 63 -14.72 5.31 9.56
C GLU A 63 -14.06 6.66 9.33
N ILE A 64 -12.75 6.67 9.09
CA ILE A 64 -11.96 7.91 8.95
C ILE A 64 -12.03 8.46 7.53
N TYR A 65 -11.88 7.60 6.52
CA TYR A 65 -11.68 8.01 5.13
C TYR A 65 -12.80 7.53 4.19
N GLY A 66 -13.85 6.89 4.71
CA GLY A 66 -14.93 6.33 3.88
C GLY A 66 -14.50 5.17 2.98
N ILE A 67 -13.33 4.58 3.20
CA ILE A 67 -12.79 3.46 2.40
C ILE A 67 -13.66 2.20 2.60
N PRO A 68 -14.10 1.52 1.54
CA PRO A 68 -14.89 0.29 1.66
C PRO A 68 -14.21 -0.79 2.52
N ARG A 69 -15.00 -1.45 3.38
CA ARG A 69 -14.55 -2.60 4.17
C ARG A 69 -14.24 -3.79 3.27
N ASN A 70 -13.37 -4.69 3.75
CA ASN A 70 -12.91 -5.89 3.03
C ASN A 70 -12.09 -5.64 1.76
N LEU A 71 -11.62 -4.41 1.54
CA LEU A 71 -10.64 -4.14 0.50
C LEU A 71 -9.27 -4.73 0.85
N PRO A 72 -8.48 -5.11 -0.18
CA PRO A 72 -7.07 -5.43 0.00
C PRO A 72 -6.33 -4.32 0.75
N HIS A 73 -5.41 -4.68 1.64
CA HIS A 73 -4.62 -3.71 2.41
C HIS A 73 -3.96 -2.68 1.50
N LEU A 74 -3.26 -3.15 0.46
CA LEU A 74 -2.52 -2.26 -0.44
C LEU A 74 -3.45 -1.24 -1.12
N THR A 75 -4.58 -1.69 -1.65
CA THR A 75 -5.59 -0.81 -2.26
C THR A 75 -6.15 0.19 -1.26
N ALA A 76 -6.52 -0.27 -0.07
CA ALA A 76 -7.14 0.56 0.95
C ALA A 76 -6.18 1.63 1.48
N PHE A 77 -4.91 1.31 1.70
CA PHE A 77 -3.93 2.27 2.20
C PHE A 77 -3.53 3.29 1.13
N VAL A 78 -3.38 2.90 -0.13
CA VAL A 78 -3.08 3.85 -1.22
C VAL A 78 -4.20 4.89 -1.33
N ALA A 79 -5.46 4.44 -1.38
CA ALA A 79 -6.61 5.35 -1.44
C ALA A 79 -6.75 6.21 -0.18
N ALA A 80 -6.48 5.65 1.01
CA ALA A 80 -6.54 6.43 2.25
C ALA A 80 -5.49 7.55 2.29
N CYS A 81 -4.28 7.32 1.75
CA CYS A 81 -3.25 8.35 1.67
C CYS A 81 -3.63 9.46 0.69
N GLU A 82 -4.19 9.10 -0.46
CA GLU A 82 -4.67 10.07 -1.46
C GLU A 82 -5.77 10.98 -0.87
N ILE A 83 -6.75 10.40 -0.17
CA ILE A 83 -7.80 11.18 0.52
C ILE A 83 -7.21 12.04 1.63
N ALA A 84 -6.27 11.52 2.42
CA ALA A 84 -5.64 12.27 3.49
C ALA A 84 -4.83 13.46 2.98
N ASP A 85 -4.13 13.30 1.85
CA ASP A 85 -3.39 14.36 1.17
C ASP A 85 -4.34 15.46 0.68
N GLU A 86 -5.44 15.10 0.01
CA GLU A 86 -6.48 16.05 -0.44
C GLU A 86 -7.11 16.82 0.73
N LEU A 87 -7.34 16.18 1.88
CA LEU A 87 -7.87 16.83 3.08
C LEU A 87 -6.87 17.77 3.77
N SER A 88 -5.58 17.65 3.46
CA SER A 88 -4.51 18.46 4.05
C SER A 88 -4.08 19.65 3.18
N ALA A 89 -4.55 19.71 1.94
CA ALA A 89 -4.29 20.77 0.96
C ALA A 89 -5.22 21.98 1.14
#